data_AF-A0A955MQX9-F1
#
_entry.id   AF-A0A955MQX9-F1
#
_cell.length_a   1.000
_cell.length_b   1.000
_cell.length_c   1.000
_cell.angle_alpha   90.00
_cell.angle_beta   90.00
_cell.angle_gamma   90.00
#
_symmetry.space_group_name_H-M   'P 1'
#
loop_
_entity.id
_entity.type
_entity.pdbx_description
1 polymer ?
#
loop_
_entity_poly.entity_id
_entity_poly.type
_entity_poly.pdbx_seq_one_letter_code
_entity_poly.pdbx_strand_id
1 'polypeptide(L)' 'VGFWIDDILGYPNTRRLSPGARHAEIFMKFISKLDLRGNDMNDAWLAALAIENRATLVSVDRGFARFSRLDWLDPTTDL' A
#
# COMPACT_ATOMS: atom_id res chain seq x y z
N VAL A 1 7.30 -2.44 -23.24
CA VAL A 1 7.02 -1.05 -22.79
C VAL A 1 8.03 -0.71 -21.71
N GLY A 2 9.02 0.12 -22.04
CA GLY A 2 10.15 0.41 -21.16
C GLY A 2 9.78 1.53 -20.19
N PHE A 3 9.31 1.14 -19.01
CA PHE A 3 9.21 2.00 -17.85
C PHE A 3 9.85 1.20 -16.71
N TRP A 4 11.09 1.55 -16.40
CA TRP A 4 11.91 0.81 -15.44
C TRP A 4 12.04 1.59 -14.13
N ILE A 5 12.70 0.97 -13.14
CA ILE A 5 12.80 1.53 -11.79
C ILE A 5 13.46 2.93 -11.79
N ASP A 6 14.44 3.15 -12.65
CA ASP A 6 15.15 4.43 -12.73
C ASP A 6 14.27 5.56 -13.29
N ASP A 7 13.36 5.25 -14.21
CA ASP A 7 12.40 6.23 -14.76
C ASP A 7 11.43 6.71 -13.66
N ILE A 8 10.95 5.78 -12.82
CA ILE A 8 10.07 6.09 -11.68
C ILE A 8 10.82 6.96 -10.68
N LEU A 9 12.02 6.52 -10.27
CA LEU A 9 12.80 7.19 -9.23
C LEU A 9 13.35 8.55 -9.70
N GLY A 10 13.52 8.76 -10.99
CA GLY A 10 13.94 10.03 -11.58
C GLY A 10 12.83 11.07 -11.79
N TYR A 11 11.55 10.68 -11.67
CA TYR A 11 10.44 11.59 -11.92
C TYR A 11 10.30 12.67 -10.81
N PRO A 12 9.98 13.93 -11.15
CA PRO A 12 9.74 14.97 -10.16
C PRO A 12 8.66 14.56 -9.16
N ASN A 13 8.85 14.88 -7.88
CA ASN A 13 7.94 14.54 -6.78
C ASN A 13 7.81 13.04 -6.46
N THR A 14 8.69 12.17 -6.97
CA THR A 14 8.78 10.78 -6.50
C THR A 14 9.58 10.68 -5.20
N ARG A 15 9.06 9.93 -4.23
CA ARG A 15 9.79 9.57 -3.00
C ARG A 15 9.68 8.07 -2.73
N ARG A 16 10.81 7.42 -2.48
CA ARG A 16 10.83 6.03 -2.00
C ARG A 16 10.33 5.98 -0.55
N LEU A 17 9.36 5.10 -0.31
CA LEU A 17 8.88 4.78 1.03
C LEU A 17 9.62 3.56 1.57
N SER A 18 9.94 3.61 2.86
CA SER A 18 10.46 2.47 3.62
C SER A 18 9.63 2.33 4.90
N PRO A 19 9.43 1.10 5.40
CA PRO A 19 8.82 0.87 6.70
C PRO A 19 9.51 1.67 7.81
N GLY A 20 8.72 2.39 8.59
CA GLY A 20 9.14 3.03 9.83
C GLY A 20 8.86 2.16 11.05
N ALA A 21 8.96 2.78 12.23
CA ALA A 21 8.84 2.09 13.51
C ALA A 21 7.43 1.51 13.79
N ARG A 22 6.38 2.05 13.16
CA ARG A 22 4.98 1.64 13.40
C ARG A 22 4.50 0.60 12.39
N HIS A 23 5.23 0.43 11.29
CA HIS A 23 4.85 -0.44 10.19
C HIS A 23 4.53 -1.86 10.65
N ALA A 24 5.44 -2.50 11.39
CA ALA A 24 5.28 -3.88 11.85
C ALA A 24 4.04 -4.06 12.73
N GLU A 25 3.73 -3.09 13.58
CA GLU A 25 2.53 -3.11 14.43
C GLU A 25 1.24 -3.07 13.58
N ILE A 26 1.19 -2.19 12.57
CA ILE A 26 0.03 -2.04 11.67
C ILE A 26 -0.14 -3.31 10.82
N PHE A 27 0.96 -3.81 10.26
CA PHE A 27 1.00 -5.01 9.44
C PHE A 27 0.51 -6.24 10.20
N MET A 28 1.04 -6.49 11.40
CA MET A 28 0.62 -7.63 12.23
C MET A 28 -0.84 -7.54 12.67
N LYS A 29 -1.36 -6.32 12.89
CA LYS A 29 -2.79 -6.12 13.16
C LYS A 29 -3.66 -6.58 11.99
N PHE A 30 -3.25 -6.36 10.74
CA PHE A 30 -4.01 -6.85 9.59
C PHE A 30 -3.95 -8.36 9.46
N ILE A 31 -2.76 -8.95 9.60
CA ILE A 31 -2.59 -10.40 9.54
C ILE A 31 -3.49 -11.10 10.55
N SER A 32 -3.46 -10.63 11.80
CA SER A 32 -4.27 -11.22 12.86
C SER A 32 -5.77 -10.98 12.68
N LYS A 33 -6.21 -9.80 12.23
CA LYS A 33 -7.64 -9.47 12.14
C LYS A 33 -8.34 -10.08 10.93
N LEU A 34 -7.63 -10.21 9.82
CA LEU A 34 -8.18 -10.68 8.55
C LEU A 34 -7.78 -12.13 8.23
N ASP A 35 -7.07 -12.79 9.16
CA ASP A 35 -6.51 -14.14 9.03
C ASP A 35 -5.72 -14.36 7.73
N LEU A 36 -4.91 -13.36 7.35
CA LEU A 36 -4.24 -13.32 6.05
C LEU A 36 -3.15 -14.39 5.95
N ARG A 37 -2.98 -14.96 4.76
CA ARG A 37 -1.94 -15.96 4.47
C ARG A 37 -1.40 -15.82 3.05
N GLY A 38 -0.16 -16.28 2.83
CA GLY A 38 0.43 -16.37 1.49
C GLY A 38 0.41 -15.04 0.73
N ASN A 39 -0.30 -15.00 -0.40
CA ASN A 39 -0.33 -13.85 -1.29
C ASN A 39 -0.88 -12.56 -0.64
N ASP A 40 -1.70 -12.67 0.40
CA ASP A 40 -2.24 -11.51 1.12
C ASP A 40 -1.18 -10.69 1.88
N MET A 41 0.00 -11.26 2.14
CA MET A 41 1.07 -10.58 2.88
C MET A 41 1.55 -9.33 2.14
N ASN A 42 1.59 -9.37 0.80
CA ASN A 42 2.06 -8.24 0.01
C ASN A 42 1.08 -7.05 0.10
N ASP A 43 -0.23 -7.32 0.00
CA ASP A 43 -1.26 -6.29 0.13
C ASP A 43 -1.25 -5.69 1.52
N ALA A 44 -1.17 -6.53 2.56
CA ALA A 44 -1.12 -6.06 3.93
C ALA A 44 0.12 -5.19 4.20
N TRP A 45 1.26 -5.51 3.58
CA TRP A 45 2.47 -4.72 3.68
C TRP A 45 2.29 -3.35 3.02
N LEU A 46 1.74 -3.30 1.80
CA LEU A 46 1.46 -2.05 1.10
C LEU A 46 0.44 -1.19 1.87
N ALA A 47 -0.63 -1.80 2.38
CA ALA A 47 -1.64 -1.12 3.19
C ALA A 47 -1.03 -0.53 4.47
N ALA A 48 -0.19 -1.29 5.17
CA ALA A 48 0.50 -0.80 6.36
C ALA A 48 1.47 0.34 6.05
N LEU A 49 2.17 0.29 4.91
CA LEU A 49 3.10 1.33 4.47
C LEU A 49 2.38 2.63 4.16
N ALA A 50 1.24 2.55 3.47
CA ALA A 50 0.39 3.68 3.15
C ALA A 50 -0.16 4.34 4.42
N ILE A 51 -0.72 3.54 5.35
CA ILE A 51 -1.28 4.05 6.62
C ILE A 51 -0.20 4.71 7.48
N GLU A 52 0.98 4.11 7.60
CA GLU A 52 2.07 4.69 8.38
C GLU A 52 2.49 6.06 7.85
N ASN A 53 2.49 6.23 6.53
CA ASN A 53 2.86 7.48 5.85
C ASN A 53 1.68 8.44 5.67
N ARG A 54 0.47 8.10 6.12
CA ARG A 54 -0.78 8.84 5.84
C ARG A 54 -0.97 9.12 4.34
N ALA A 55 -0.64 8.12 3.51
CA ALA A 55 -0.76 8.20 2.07
C ALA A 55 -2.05 7.52 1.60
N THR A 56 -2.60 8.01 0.50
CA THR A 56 -3.64 7.32 -0.27
C THR A 56 -2.99 6.25 -1.13
N LEU A 57 -3.49 5.02 -1.08
CA LEU A 57 -3.09 3.96 -1.99
C LEU A 57 -3.96 4.02 -3.25
N VAL A 58 -3.36 4.36 -4.40
CA VAL A 58 -4.05 4.38 -5.69
C VAL A 58 -3.87 3.03 -6.36
N SER A 59 -4.95 2.27 -6.54
CA SER A 59 -4.92 0.94 -7.15
C SER A 59 -6.30 0.55 -7.68
N VAL A 60 -6.36 -0.18 -8.80
CA VAL A 60 -7.60 -0.78 -9.32
C VAL A 60 -7.97 -2.09 -8.61
N ASP A 61 -7.11 -2.59 -7.72
CA ASP A 61 -7.37 -3.81 -6.97
C ASP A 61 -8.32 -3.55 -5.80
N ARG A 62 -9.56 -4.03 -5.95
CA ARG A 62 -10.61 -3.92 -4.92
C ARG A 62 -10.33 -4.73 -3.66
N GLY A 63 -9.35 -5.63 -3.69
CA GLY A 63 -8.86 -6.35 -2.52
C GLY A 63 -8.38 -5.43 -1.40
N PHE A 64 -8.03 -4.17 -1.70
CA PHE A 64 -7.62 -3.21 -0.68
C PHE A 64 -8.76 -2.69 0.22
N ALA A 65 -10.02 -2.81 -0.21
CA ALA A 65 -11.18 -2.37 0.56
C ALA A 65 -11.33 -3.05 1.93
N ARG A 66 -10.69 -4.21 2.14
CA ARG A 66 -10.72 -4.96 3.40
C ARG A 66 -9.81 -4.39 4.50
N PHE A 67 -8.86 -3.51 4.17
CA PHE A 67 -7.91 -2.96 5.13
C PHE A 67 -8.48 -1.72 5.83
N SER A 68 -8.97 -1.90 7.05
CA SER A 68 -9.54 -0.79 7.83
C SER A 68 -8.56 0.37 8.00
N ARG A 69 -9.04 1.61 7.83
CA ARG A 69 -8.28 2.88 7.91
C ARG A 69 -7.27 3.11 6.79
N LEU A 70 -7.20 2.22 5.81
CA LEU A 70 -6.50 2.52 4.56
C LEU A 70 -7.34 3.54 3.80
N ASP A 71 -6.72 4.63 3.39
CA ASP A 71 -7.26 5.49 2.34
C ASP A 71 -6.88 4.84 1.00
N TRP A 72 -7.87 4.32 0.29
CA TRP A 72 -7.70 3.63 -0.98
C TRP A 72 -8.61 4.26 -2.01
N LEU A 73 -8.05 4.49 -3.20
CA LEU A 73 -8.71 5.11 -4.32
C LEU A 73 -8.54 4.24 -5.57
N ASP A 74 -9.64 3.95 -6.26
CA ASP A 74 -9.63 3.34 -7.59
C ASP A 74 -9.64 4.47 -8.64
N PRO A 75 -8.54 4.68 -9.38
CA PRO A 75 -8.42 5.79 -10.32
C PRO A 75 -9.35 5.67 -11.53
N THR A 76 -10.04 4.54 -11.69
CA THR A 76 -10.98 4.32 -12.81
C THR A 76 -12.43 4.63 -12.43
N THR A 77 -12.73 4.74 -11.14
CA THR A 77 -14.10 5.01 -10.65
C THR A 77 -14.21 6.25 -9.76
N ASP A 78 -13.11 6.67 -9.14
CA ASP A 78 -13.12 7.67 -8.07
C ASP A 78 -12.46 9.00 -8.48
N LEU A 79 -11.97 9.10 -9.72
CA LEU A 79 -11.43 10.32 -10.37
C LEU A 79 -12.27 10.65 -11.61
#